data_AF-A0A963SVY2-F1
#
_entry.id   AF-A0A963SVY2-F1
#
_cell.length_a   1.000
_cell.length_b   1.000
_cell.length_c   1.000
_cell.angle_alpha   90.00
_cell.angle_beta   90.00
_cell.angle_gamma   90.00
#
_symmetry.space_group_name_H-M   'P 1'
#
loop_
_entity.id
_entity.type
_entity.pdbx_description
1 polymer ?
#
loop_
_entity_poly.entity_id
_entity_poly.type
_entity_poly.pdbx_seq_one_letter_code
_entity_poly.pdbx_strand_id
1 'polypeptide(L)'
;MRVVVPCVAIALLAACQPPVPNDRGGGVGFESYGAYQKRRALEAKMAVLPANGPVNQLPVAPAPSSAAALMQQSQSTIATAPPDSVAQPDAGQPAGMAPAAAAPTAEMMPADNTGISDEQDFSAVASRETIASDKERIEQNKAQFQQIAPTELPQRKGSSAGPDLIEYAINAPNRLGQPYYKRGRSLFGNSERACARFNTPEEAQMAFLKAGGPQRDRKNLDPDGDGFACYWDPTPFQKVRG
;
A
#
# COMPACT_ATOMS: atom_id res chain seq x y z
N MET A 1 -52.57 -25.66 -36.30
CA MET A 1 -52.41 -26.32 -34.97
C MET A 1 -51.06 -27.03 -34.78
N ARG A 2 -50.36 -27.49 -35.84
CA ARG A 2 -49.11 -28.28 -35.71
C ARG A 2 -47.84 -27.52 -35.30
N VAL A 3 -47.85 -26.18 -35.31
CA VAL A 3 -46.67 -25.34 -34.95
C VAL A 3 -46.82 -24.72 -33.54
N VAL A 4 -48.02 -24.76 -32.96
CA VAL A 4 -48.29 -24.13 -31.65
C VAL A 4 -47.78 -25.01 -30.49
N VAL A 5 -47.80 -26.34 -30.67
CA VAL A 5 -47.38 -27.32 -29.67
C VAL A 5 -45.88 -27.25 -29.32
N PRO A 6 -44.92 -27.16 -30.27
CA PRO A 6 -43.50 -27.07 -29.90
C PRO A 6 -43.12 -25.75 -29.22
N CYS A 7 -43.79 -24.64 -29.55
CA CYS A 7 -43.50 -23.35 -28.91
C CYS A 7 -43.96 -23.27 -27.45
N VAL A 8 -45.09 -23.91 -27.11
CA VAL A 8 -45.58 -23.97 -25.72
C VAL A 8 -44.69 -24.87 -24.85
N ALA A 9 -44.14 -25.95 -25.42
CA ALA A 9 -43.21 -26.83 -24.71
C ALA A 9 -41.89 -26.13 -24.36
N ILE A 10 -41.35 -25.29 -25.26
CA ILE A 10 -40.12 -24.53 -25.00
C ILE A 10 -40.35 -23.41 -23.96
N ALA A 11 -41.53 -22.77 -23.97
CA ALA A 11 -41.86 -21.75 -22.98
C ALA A 11 -42.04 -22.31 -21.56
N LEU A 12 -42.56 -23.54 -21.43
CA LEU A 12 -42.72 -24.20 -20.13
C LEU A 12 -41.38 -24.65 -19.50
N LEU A 13 -40.34 -24.95 -20.30
CA LEU A 13 -39.02 -25.31 -19.76
C LEU A 13 -38.23 -24.11 -19.21
N ALA A 14 -38.48 -22.89 -19.67
CA ALA A 14 -37.78 -21.69 -19.20
C ALA A 14 -38.30 -21.17 -17.83
N ALA A 15 -39.43 -21.69 -17.34
CA ALA A 15 -40.06 -21.24 -16.10
C ALA A 15 -39.56 -21.96 -14.83
N CYS A 16 -38.68 -22.95 -14.96
CA CYS A 16 -38.17 -23.75 -13.82
C CYS A 16 -36.73 -23.40 -13.39
N GLN A 17 -36.16 -22.26 -13.80
CA GLN A 17 -34.89 -21.81 -13.22
C GLN A 17 -35.13 -21.07 -11.89
N PRO A 18 -34.53 -21.52 -10.77
CA PRO A 18 -34.62 -20.80 -9.51
C PRO A 18 -33.94 -19.43 -9.66
N PRO A 19 -34.48 -18.35 -9.07
CA PRO A 19 -33.77 -17.08 -9.04
C PRO A 19 -32.43 -17.28 -8.31
N VAL A 20 -31.35 -16.81 -8.94
CA VAL A 20 -30.02 -16.74 -8.31
C VAL A 20 -30.16 -16.04 -6.95
N PRO A 21 -29.64 -16.62 -5.85
CA PRO A 21 -29.64 -15.95 -4.56
C PRO A 21 -28.88 -14.64 -4.68
N ASN A 22 -29.61 -13.53 -4.71
CA ASN A 22 -29.03 -12.23 -4.47
C ASN A 22 -28.89 -12.12 -2.95
N ASP A 23 -27.79 -12.64 -2.42
CA ASP A 23 -27.38 -12.43 -1.04
C ASP A 23 -27.05 -10.95 -0.85
N ARG A 24 -28.08 -10.11 -0.76
CA ARG A 24 -28.00 -8.75 -0.25
C ARG A 24 -28.46 -8.75 1.20
N GLY A 25 -27.71 -9.49 2.01
CA GLY A 25 -27.71 -9.38 3.46
C GLY A 25 -26.43 -8.68 3.92
N GLY A 26 -26.53 -7.37 4.17
CA GLY A 26 -25.76 -6.62 5.16
C GLY A 26 -24.22 -6.72 5.16
N GLY A 27 -23.57 -5.72 4.57
CA GLY A 27 -22.16 -5.39 4.83
C GLY A 27 -21.76 -4.10 4.12
N VAL A 28 -21.16 -3.15 4.84
CA VAL A 28 -20.72 -1.86 4.28
C VAL A 28 -19.65 -2.11 3.20
N GLY A 29 -19.87 -1.63 1.98
CA GLY A 29 -18.84 -1.56 0.94
C GLY A 29 -19.09 -2.28 -0.39
N PHE A 30 -20.18 -3.04 -0.56
CA PHE A 30 -20.46 -3.71 -1.83
C PHE A 30 -21.60 -3.04 -2.60
N GLU A 31 -21.29 -1.89 -3.19
CA GLU A 31 -22.15 -1.33 -4.22
C GLU A 31 -22.21 -2.27 -5.43
N SER A 32 -23.34 -2.28 -6.16
CA SER A 32 -23.41 -3.02 -7.42
C SER A 32 -22.39 -2.47 -8.42
N TYR A 33 -21.82 -3.32 -9.26
CA TYR A 33 -20.87 -2.91 -10.31
C TYR A 33 -21.41 -1.77 -11.19
N GLY A 34 -22.72 -1.74 -11.44
CA GLY A 34 -23.37 -0.64 -12.17
C GLY A 34 -23.36 0.71 -11.41
N ALA A 35 -23.45 0.68 -10.07
CA ALA A 35 -23.34 1.88 -9.23
C ALA A 35 -21.90 2.41 -9.19
N TYR A 36 -20.93 1.50 -9.09
CA TYR A 36 -19.50 1.82 -9.20
C TYR A 36 -19.16 2.51 -10.53
N GLN A 37 -19.61 1.95 -11.66
CA GLN A 37 -19.38 2.51 -13.00
C GLN A 37 -19.95 3.92 -13.14
N LYS A 38 -21.16 4.15 -12.60
CA LYS A 38 -21.79 5.47 -12.62
C LYS A 38 -20.98 6.51 -11.82
N ARG A 39 -20.49 6.15 -10.63
CA ARG A 39 -19.67 7.06 -9.81
C ARG A 39 -18.36 7.42 -10.52
N ARG A 40 -17.67 6.42 -11.08
CA ARG A 40 -16.44 6.59 -11.86
C ARG A 40 -16.64 7.60 -13.02
N ALA A 41 -17.77 7.49 -13.72
CA ALA A 41 -18.10 8.38 -14.83
C ALA A 41 -18.46 9.81 -14.39
N LEU A 42 -19.00 9.99 -13.19
CA LEU A 42 -19.27 11.31 -12.61
C LEU A 42 -17.97 11.99 -12.14
N GLU A 43 -17.11 11.25 -11.45
CA GLU A 43 -15.80 11.72 -11.00
C GLU A 43 -14.92 12.17 -12.19
N ALA A 44 -14.89 11.38 -13.27
CA ALA A 44 -14.17 11.75 -14.50
C ALA A 44 -14.71 13.03 -15.15
N LYS A 45 -16.00 13.32 -15.01
CA LYS A 45 -16.62 14.56 -15.51
C LYS A 45 -16.36 15.76 -14.61
N MET A 46 -16.11 15.54 -13.31
CA MET A 46 -15.79 16.58 -12.34
C MET A 46 -14.29 16.92 -12.31
N ALA A 47 -13.41 16.04 -12.81
CA ALA A 47 -11.97 16.25 -12.86
C ALA A 47 -11.46 17.18 -13.99
N VAL A 48 -12.36 17.76 -14.81
CA VAL A 48 -12.00 18.73 -15.84
C VAL A 48 -12.38 20.15 -15.39
N LEU A 49 -11.56 20.71 -14.51
CA LEU A 49 -11.45 22.16 -14.31
C LEU A 49 -10.08 22.59 -14.85
N PRO A 50 -9.99 23.56 -15.77
CA PRO A 50 -8.71 23.96 -16.33
C PRO A 50 -7.89 24.75 -15.30
N ALA A 51 -6.82 24.15 -14.80
CA ALA A 51 -5.78 24.85 -14.05
C ALA A 51 -4.92 25.68 -15.01
N ASN A 52 -5.48 26.76 -15.56
CA ASN A 52 -4.71 27.81 -16.24
C ASN A 52 -4.36 28.90 -15.22
N GLY A 53 -3.23 28.73 -14.53
CA GLY A 53 -2.58 29.77 -13.74
C GLY A 53 -1.12 29.93 -14.18
N PRO A 54 -0.59 31.16 -14.31
CA PRO A 54 0.77 31.36 -14.80
C PRO A 54 1.80 30.80 -13.79
N VAL A 55 2.66 29.91 -14.28
CA VAL A 55 3.83 29.39 -13.56
C VAL A 55 4.83 30.53 -13.38
N ASN A 56 4.82 31.16 -12.21
CA ASN A 56 5.87 32.07 -11.80
C ASN A 56 7.08 31.23 -11.38
N GLN A 57 8.05 31.06 -12.29
CA GLN A 57 9.30 30.37 -12.02
C GLN A 57 10.15 31.20 -11.07
N LEU A 58 10.28 30.77 -9.81
CA LEU A 58 11.37 31.20 -8.96
C LEU A 58 12.65 30.46 -9.38
N PRO A 59 13.80 31.14 -9.56
CA PRO A 59 15.03 30.49 -9.99
C PRO A 59 15.59 29.59 -8.87
N VAL A 60 15.93 28.35 -9.23
CA VAL A 60 16.68 27.41 -8.40
C VAL A 60 18.13 27.88 -8.34
N ALA A 61 18.59 28.32 -7.16
CA ALA A 61 20.00 28.52 -6.86
C ALA A 61 20.65 27.19 -6.43
N PRO A 62 21.93 26.92 -6.78
CA PRO A 62 22.62 25.71 -6.36
C PRO A 62 22.95 25.76 -4.87
N ALA A 63 22.83 24.60 -4.20
CA ALA A 63 23.05 24.45 -2.77
C ALA A 63 24.49 24.76 -2.33
N PRO A 64 24.71 25.56 -1.27
CA PRO A 64 25.95 25.54 -0.52
C PRO A 64 25.80 24.70 0.76
N SER A 65 26.74 23.77 0.95
CA SER A 65 27.00 23.10 2.20
C SER A 65 27.39 24.10 3.29
N SER A 66 26.69 24.10 4.44
CA SER A 66 27.26 24.45 5.75
C SER A 66 26.22 24.38 6.88
N ALA A 67 26.56 23.61 7.91
CA ALA A 67 25.76 23.28 9.09
C ALA A 67 25.65 24.42 10.13
N ALA A 68 25.38 25.67 9.71
CA ALA A 68 25.41 26.82 10.63
C ALA A 68 24.09 27.61 10.76
N ALA A 69 23.00 27.26 10.06
CA ALA A 69 21.80 28.11 9.99
C ALA A 69 20.67 27.77 11.00
N LEU A 70 20.85 26.81 11.91
CA LEU A 70 19.77 26.34 12.81
C LEU A 70 19.81 26.89 14.25
N MET A 71 20.71 27.81 14.60
CA MET A 71 20.83 28.33 15.98
C MET A 71 20.31 29.77 16.21
N GLN A 72 19.66 30.42 15.24
CA GLN A 72 19.38 31.88 15.35
C GLN A 72 17.91 32.31 15.34
N GLN A 73 16.95 31.40 15.55
CA GLN A 73 15.52 31.75 15.56
C GLN A 73 14.82 31.72 16.92
N SER A 74 15.53 31.47 18.02
CA SER A 74 14.91 31.36 19.35
C SER A 74 15.33 32.46 20.33
N GLN A 75 15.52 33.70 19.88
CA GLN A 75 15.55 34.87 20.78
C GLN A 75 14.95 36.09 20.10
N SER A 76 13.93 36.67 20.75
CA SER A 76 13.42 38.05 20.67
C SER A 76 11.97 38.17 20.20
N THR A 77 11.02 38.23 21.15
CA THR A 77 10.21 39.45 21.39
C THR A 77 9.52 39.33 22.74
N ILE A 78 9.96 40.15 23.69
CA ILE A 78 9.26 40.50 24.93
C ILE A 78 8.37 41.70 24.58
N ALA A 79 7.06 41.60 24.86
CA ALA A 79 6.18 42.76 25.00
C ALA A 79 5.06 42.44 26.00
N THR A 80 4.68 43.46 26.77
CA THR A 80 4.18 43.40 28.15
C THR A 80 2.69 43.80 28.25
N ALA A 81 1.94 43.11 29.14
CA ALA A 81 0.77 43.56 29.96
C ALA A 81 -0.65 43.79 29.33
N PRO A 82 -1.77 43.75 30.13
CA PRO A 82 -2.10 42.95 31.33
C PRO A 82 -3.58 42.40 31.29
N PRO A 83 -4.31 42.11 32.40
CA PRO A 83 -4.91 40.79 32.67
C PRO A 83 -6.45 40.75 32.54
N ASP A 84 -7.02 39.59 32.19
CA ASP A 84 -8.45 39.35 32.39
C ASP A 84 -8.71 38.07 33.19
N SER A 85 -9.57 38.26 34.18
CA SER A 85 -9.88 37.38 35.31
C SER A 85 -10.85 36.28 34.90
N VAL A 86 -10.71 35.05 35.42
CA VAL A 86 -11.89 34.32 35.91
C VAL A 86 -11.52 33.40 37.09
N ALA A 87 -12.41 33.45 38.09
CA ALA A 87 -12.39 32.91 39.44
C ALA A 87 -12.22 31.39 39.61
N GLN A 88 -11.59 31.03 40.73
CA GLN A 88 -11.67 29.74 41.42
C GLN A 88 -12.56 29.92 42.66
N PRO A 89 -13.48 29.00 43.00
CA PRO A 89 -14.36 29.18 44.15
C PRO A 89 -13.64 28.84 45.47
N ASP A 90 -13.83 29.75 46.41
CA ASP A 90 -13.43 29.70 47.83
C ASP A 90 -14.39 28.81 48.64
N ALA A 91 -13.82 28.03 49.56
CA ALA A 91 -14.53 27.51 50.72
C ALA A 91 -13.54 27.19 51.86
N GLY A 92 -13.13 28.24 52.57
CA GLY A 92 -13.31 28.31 54.03
C GLY A 92 -12.26 27.64 54.94
N GLN A 93 -11.29 28.42 55.39
CA GLN A 93 -10.59 28.21 56.67
C GLN A 93 -11.24 29.08 57.76
N PRO A 94 -11.38 28.59 59.01
CA PRO A 94 -11.43 29.47 60.18
C PRO A 94 -10.02 29.66 60.76
N ALA A 95 -9.73 30.91 61.10
CA ALA A 95 -8.50 31.38 61.70
C ALA A 95 -8.41 31.09 63.22
N GLY A 96 -7.18 31.02 63.75
CA GLY A 96 -6.89 31.43 65.13
C GLY A 96 -5.91 30.58 65.94
N MET A 97 -4.85 31.24 66.42
CA MET A 97 -3.99 30.92 67.58
C MET A 97 -2.90 29.82 67.46
N ALA A 98 -1.64 30.25 67.48
CA ALA A 98 -0.52 29.52 68.10
C ALA A 98 -0.41 29.90 69.60
N PRO A 99 0.44 29.29 70.47
CA PRO A 99 1.39 28.17 70.27
C PRO A 99 1.34 27.07 71.39
N ALA A 100 1.97 25.88 71.20
CA ALA A 100 2.75 25.13 72.21
C ALA A 100 3.04 23.65 71.85
N ALA A 101 4.30 23.25 72.14
CA ALA A 101 4.81 21.95 72.63
C ALA A 101 4.70 20.64 71.80
N ALA A 102 5.90 20.17 71.40
CA ALA A 102 6.42 18.82 71.15
C ALA A 102 5.52 17.56 71.18
N ALA A 103 5.54 16.79 70.08
CA ALA A 103 5.65 15.32 69.98
C ALA A 103 5.95 14.91 68.51
N PRO A 104 6.46 13.69 68.23
CA PRO A 104 7.43 13.42 67.16
C PRO A 104 6.86 13.47 65.74
N THR A 105 7.76 13.67 64.78
CA THR A 105 7.55 13.43 63.34
C THR A 105 6.92 12.06 63.14
N ALA A 106 5.62 12.05 62.83
CA ALA A 106 5.03 10.91 62.16
C ALA A 106 5.69 10.86 60.78
N GLU A 107 6.52 9.84 60.55
CA GLU A 107 6.93 9.46 59.21
C GLU A 107 5.64 9.22 58.42
N MET A 108 5.29 10.18 57.58
CA MET A 108 4.21 10.02 56.63
C MET A 108 4.73 9.03 55.60
N MET A 109 4.45 7.74 55.84
CA MET A 109 4.62 6.71 54.83
C MET A 109 4.01 7.24 53.53
N PRO A 110 4.74 7.24 52.40
CA PRO A 110 4.17 7.71 51.16
C PRO A 110 2.92 6.88 50.90
N ALA A 111 1.79 7.55 50.71
CA ALA A 111 0.55 6.89 50.37
C ALA A 111 0.80 6.09 49.10
N ASP A 112 0.81 4.76 49.21
CA ASP A 112 0.90 3.87 48.07
C ASP A 112 -0.34 4.11 47.22
N ASN A 113 -0.17 4.90 46.16
CA ASN A 113 -1.16 5.09 45.11
C ASN A 113 -1.23 3.80 44.28
N THR A 114 -1.73 2.73 44.87
CA THR A 114 -1.78 1.36 44.31
C THR A 114 -2.54 1.23 42.98
N GLY A 115 -3.11 2.31 42.45
CA GLY A 115 -3.76 2.38 41.14
C GLY A 115 -3.25 3.48 40.18
N ILE A 116 -2.29 4.33 40.58
CA ILE A 116 -1.74 5.40 39.72
C ILE A 116 -0.24 5.20 39.57
N SER A 117 0.20 5.08 38.32
CA SER A 117 1.59 5.03 37.88
C SER A 117 2.34 6.31 38.30
N ASP A 118 3.43 6.17 39.07
CA ASP A 118 4.35 7.23 39.51
C ASP A 118 5.56 7.42 38.59
N GLU A 119 5.54 6.80 37.41
CA GLU A 119 6.61 6.78 36.40
C GLU A 119 6.85 8.15 35.74
N GLN A 120 6.00 9.13 36.01
CA GLN A 120 6.18 10.55 35.63
C GLN A 120 6.64 11.44 36.80
N ASP A 121 6.75 10.91 38.03
CA ASP A 121 7.31 11.62 39.18
C ASP A 121 8.82 11.35 39.28
N PHE A 122 9.61 12.38 38.98
CA PHE A 122 11.07 12.31 38.99
C PHE A 122 11.65 11.95 40.36
N SER A 123 10.98 12.31 41.47
CA SER A 123 11.45 12.01 42.81
C SER A 123 11.24 10.53 43.16
N ALA A 124 10.09 9.97 42.79
CA ALA A 124 9.80 8.55 42.93
C ALA A 124 10.75 7.69 42.09
N VAL A 125 10.95 8.06 40.82
CA VAL A 125 11.88 7.34 39.91
C VAL A 125 13.33 7.44 40.38
N ALA A 126 13.81 8.62 40.78
CA ALA A 126 15.19 8.79 41.26
C ALA A 126 15.49 8.02 42.55
N SER A 127 14.47 7.71 43.35
CA SER A 127 14.63 6.88 44.54
C SER A 127 14.75 5.37 44.22
N ARG A 128 14.21 4.91 43.09
CA ARG A 128 14.14 3.49 42.70
C ARG A 128 15.18 3.11 41.64
N GLU A 129 15.39 3.98 40.66
CA GLU A 129 16.32 3.75 39.57
C GLU A 129 17.63 4.51 39.82
N THR A 130 18.74 3.78 39.72
CA THR A 130 20.08 4.33 39.91
C THR A 130 20.89 4.22 38.63
N ILE A 131 21.96 5.01 38.52
CA ILE A 131 22.88 4.95 37.39
C ILE A 131 23.49 3.54 37.24
N ALA A 132 23.72 2.84 38.36
CA ALA A 132 24.23 1.47 38.35
C ALA A 132 23.19 0.48 37.80
N SER A 133 21.93 0.58 38.23
CA SER A 133 20.80 -0.22 37.70
C SER A 133 20.66 -0.02 36.19
N ASP A 134 20.68 1.24 35.73
CA ASP A 134 20.53 1.57 34.32
C ASP A 134 21.70 1.03 33.47
N LYS A 135 22.93 1.14 33.99
CA LYS A 135 24.11 0.56 33.34
C LYS A 135 23.97 -0.95 33.17
N GLU A 136 23.52 -1.68 34.20
CA GLU A 136 23.34 -3.12 34.13
C GLU A 136 22.26 -3.50 33.11
N ARG A 137 21.13 -2.79 33.07
CA ARG A 137 20.07 -3.01 32.09
C ARG A 137 20.56 -2.74 30.65
N ILE A 138 21.36 -1.69 30.45
CA ILE A 138 22.00 -1.41 29.15
C ILE A 138 22.98 -2.53 28.77
N GLU A 139 23.76 -3.05 29.71
CA GLU A 139 24.68 -4.17 29.47
C GLU A 139 23.93 -5.46 29.12
N GLN A 140 22.83 -5.76 29.80
CA GLN A 140 21.94 -6.88 29.47
C GLN A 140 21.33 -6.72 28.07
N ASN A 141 20.81 -5.52 27.74
CA ASN A 141 20.26 -5.23 26.42
C ASN A 141 21.33 -5.35 25.32
N LYS A 142 22.56 -4.89 25.59
CA LYS A 142 23.70 -5.05 24.67
C LYS A 142 24.09 -6.52 24.51
N ALA A 143 24.06 -7.31 25.57
CA ALA A 143 24.36 -8.75 25.51
C ALA A 143 23.32 -9.53 24.68
N GLN A 144 22.07 -9.05 24.65
CA GLN A 144 20.99 -9.64 23.85
C GLN A 144 20.89 -9.06 22.44
N PHE A 145 21.55 -7.94 22.16
CA PHE A 145 21.49 -7.29 20.86
C PHE A 145 22.18 -8.12 19.78
N GLN A 146 21.41 -8.53 18.78
CA GLN A 146 21.92 -9.18 17.58
C GLN A 146 21.64 -8.32 16.36
N GLN A 147 22.69 -7.89 15.68
CA GLN A 147 22.57 -7.21 14.40
C GLN A 147 22.65 -8.23 13.27
N ILE A 148 21.53 -8.45 12.57
CA ILE A 148 21.51 -9.30 11.38
C ILE A 148 21.96 -8.45 10.20
N ALA A 149 23.08 -8.81 9.58
CA ALA A 149 23.54 -8.17 8.37
C ALA A 149 22.58 -8.46 7.20
N PRO A 150 22.27 -7.47 6.34
CA PRO A 150 21.52 -7.71 5.12
C PRO A 150 22.20 -8.80 4.30
N THR A 151 21.51 -9.91 4.08
CA THR A 151 21.98 -11.00 3.22
C THR A 151 21.39 -10.79 1.83
N GLU A 152 22.20 -10.97 0.79
CA GLU A 152 21.71 -10.91 -0.59
C GLU A 152 20.62 -11.96 -0.82
N LEU A 153 19.56 -11.55 -1.52
CA LEU A 153 18.52 -12.49 -1.93
C LEU A 153 19.14 -13.54 -2.87
N PRO A 154 18.76 -14.83 -2.74
CA PRO A 154 19.26 -15.85 -3.64
C PRO A 154 18.88 -15.49 -5.08
N GLN A 155 19.87 -15.41 -5.95
CA GLN A 155 19.62 -15.30 -7.39
C GLN A 155 18.89 -16.56 -7.85
N ARG A 156 17.84 -16.40 -8.65
CA ARG A 156 17.11 -17.52 -9.25
C ARG A 156 18.07 -18.27 -10.18
N LYS A 157 18.68 -19.36 -9.67
CA LYS A 157 19.61 -20.19 -10.43
C LYS A 157 18.85 -21.06 -11.42
N GLY A 158 19.00 -20.76 -12.71
CA GLY A 158 18.63 -21.63 -13.82
C GLY A 158 17.14 -21.71 -14.12
N SER A 159 16.85 -21.97 -15.39
CA SER A 159 15.55 -22.02 -16.08
C SER A 159 14.54 -23.06 -15.55
N SER A 160 14.68 -23.51 -14.31
CA SER A 160 13.86 -24.54 -13.65
C SER A 160 12.40 -24.11 -13.48
N ALA A 161 12.10 -22.81 -13.58
CA ALA A 161 10.75 -22.24 -13.51
C ALA A 161 10.10 -22.01 -14.90
N GLY A 162 10.76 -22.42 -15.98
CA GLY A 162 10.32 -22.11 -17.36
C GLY A 162 10.79 -20.73 -17.84
N PRO A 163 10.39 -20.33 -19.06
CA PRO A 163 10.73 -19.02 -19.63
C PRO A 163 10.18 -17.88 -18.76
N ASP A 164 10.99 -16.87 -18.48
CA ASP A 164 10.55 -15.66 -17.79
C ASP A 164 9.89 -14.71 -18.80
N LEU A 165 8.58 -14.51 -18.63
CA LEU A 165 7.78 -13.63 -19.48
C LEU A 165 8.22 -12.17 -19.39
N ILE A 166 8.58 -11.71 -18.19
CA ILE A 166 8.91 -10.32 -17.92
C ILE A 166 10.27 -10.03 -18.56
N GLU A 167 11.25 -10.91 -18.34
CA GLU A 167 12.55 -10.82 -18.99
C GLU A 167 12.41 -10.83 -20.52
N TYR A 168 11.55 -11.68 -21.06
CA TYR A 168 11.28 -11.69 -22.50
C TYR A 168 10.68 -10.37 -22.99
N ALA A 169 9.65 -9.83 -22.33
CA ALA A 169 9.05 -8.55 -22.73
C ALA A 169 10.06 -7.39 -22.67
N ILE A 170 10.89 -7.33 -21.63
CA ILE A 170 11.94 -6.31 -21.43
C ILE A 170 13.07 -6.45 -22.45
N ASN A 171 13.27 -7.62 -23.05
CA ASN A 171 14.31 -7.83 -24.07
C ASN A 171 13.77 -7.86 -25.51
N ALA A 172 12.46 -7.99 -25.73
CA ALA A 172 11.87 -8.08 -27.06
C ALA A 172 12.12 -6.81 -27.92
N PRO A 173 12.60 -6.89 -29.15
CA PRO A 173 13.06 -5.71 -29.92
C PRO A 173 11.93 -4.84 -30.51
N ASN A 174 10.68 -5.26 -30.37
CA ASN A 174 9.52 -4.70 -31.05
C ASN A 174 8.37 -4.43 -30.07
N ARG A 175 7.41 -3.60 -30.51
CA ARG A 175 6.17 -3.33 -29.77
C ARG A 175 5.08 -4.35 -30.13
N LEU A 176 4.03 -4.41 -29.30
CA LEU A 176 2.83 -5.21 -29.59
C LEU A 176 2.30 -4.89 -31.00
N GLY A 177 2.04 -5.92 -31.80
CA GLY A 177 1.55 -5.85 -33.17
C GLY A 177 2.60 -5.44 -34.21
N GLN A 178 3.84 -5.15 -33.82
CA GLN A 178 4.92 -4.84 -34.75
C GLN A 178 5.60 -6.14 -35.20
N PRO A 179 5.47 -6.55 -36.47
CA PRO A 179 6.06 -7.80 -36.94
C PRO A 179 7.59 -7.71 -36.90
N TYR A 180 8.23 -8.67 -36.24
CA TYR A 180 9.68 -8.77 -36.13
C TYR A 180 10.20 -10.12 -36.66
N TYR A 181 9.42 -11.18 -36.48
CA TYR A 181 9.77 -12.53 -36.87
C TYR A 181 9.05 -12.91 -38.16
N LYS A 182 9.80 -13.40 -39.13
CA LYS A 182 9.23 -13.82 -40.42
C LYS A 182 8.29 -15.01 -40.21
N ARG A 183 7.05 -14.89 -40.71
CA ARG A 183 6.07 -15.97 -40.76
C ARG A 183 5.90 -16.42 -42.21
N GLY A 184 5.93 -17.73 -42.43
CA GLY A 184 5.68 -18.30 -43.75
C GLY A 184 4.20 -18.19 -44.10
N ARG A 185 3.89 -17.90 -45.37
CA ARG A 185 2.52 -17.78 -45.94
C ARG A 185 1.66 -19.05 -45.85
N SER A 186 2.05 -20.09 -45.11
CA SER A 186 1.38 -21.39 -45.06
C SER A 186 0.98 -21.83 -43.65
N LEU A 187 1.20 -20.99 -42.62
CA LEU A 187 0.70 -21.21 -41.27
C LEU A 187 -0.74 -20.70 -41.14
N PHE A 188 -1.66 -21.27 -41.93
CA PHE A 188 -3.11 -21.03 -41.79
C PHE A 188 -3.76 -22.06 -40.86
N GLY A 189 -3.07 -22.42 -39.77
CA GLY A 189 -3.75 -23.10 -38.67
C GLY A 189 -4.61 -22.07 -37.94
N ASN A 190 -5.80 -22.45 -37.46
CA ASN A 190 -6.64 -21.53 -36.69
C ASN A 190 -5.93 -21.16 -35.38
N SER A 191 -5.21 -20.04 -35.37
CA SER A 191 -4.52 -19.46 -34.21
C SER A 191 -5.49 -19.30 -33.06
N GLU A 192 -6.72 -18.91 -33.34
CA GLU A 192 -7.80 -18.74 -32.38
C GLU A 192 -8.08 -20.07 -31.64
N ARG A 193 -8.10 -21.20 -32.37
CA ARG A 193 -8.31 -22.52 -31.78
C ARG A 193 -7.10 -23.01 -30.99
N ALA A 194 -5.89 -22.64 -31.42
CA ALA A 194 -4.66 -22.96 -30.70
C ALA A 194 -4.57 -22.18 -29.38
N CYS A 195 -4.92 -20.89 -29.41
CA CYS A 195 -4.98 -20.00 -28.26
C CYS A 195 -6.09 -20.37 -27.26
N ALA A 196 -7.24 -20.82 -27.75
CA ALA A 196 -8.35 -21.28 -26.90
C ALA A 196 -8.02 -22.53 -26.04
N ARG A 197 -6.83 -23.12 -26.17
CA ARG A 197 -6.35 -24.22 -25.33
C ARG A 197 -5.77 -23.77 -23.99
N PHE A 198 -5.45 -22.48 -23.87
CA PHE A 198 -4.85 -21.89 -22.68
C PHE A 198 -5.88 -21.07 -21.93
N ASN A 199 -5.78 -21.05 -20.60
CA ASN A 199 -6.74 -20.32 -19.78
C ASN A 199 -6.42 -18.82 -19.74
N THR A 200 -5.14 -18.47 -19.89
CA THR A 200 -4.68 -17.07 -19.91
C THR A 200 -3.69 -16.79 -21.04
N PRO A 201 -3.57 -15.53 -21.49
CA PRO A 201 -2.55 -15.13 -22.46
C PRO A 201 -1.11 -15.40 -21.99
N GLU A 202 -0.84 -15.22 -20.70
CA GLU A 202 0.48 -15.49 -20.10
C GLU A 202 0.84 -16.99 -20.19
N GLU A 203 -0.12 -17.87 -19.94
CA GLU A 203 0.06 -19.31 -20.08
C GLU A 203 0.40 -19.68 -21.54
N ALA A 204 -0.31 -19.09 -22.49
CA ALA A 204 -0.06 -19.28 -23.92
C ALA A 204 1.34 -18.78 -24.31
N GLN A 205 1.74 -17.59 -23.84
CA GLN A 205 3.06 -17.04 -24.10
C GLN A 205 4.18 -17.90 -23.50
N MET A 206 4.02 -18.39 -22.26
CA MET A 206 5.00 -19.30 -21.66
C MET A 206 5.12 -20.59 -22.48
N ALA A 207 4.00 -21.16 -22.91
CA ALA A 207 3.98 -22.36 -23.73
C ALA A 207 4.59 -22.13 -25.13
N PHE A 208 4.40 -20.95 -25.70
CA PHE A 208 5.02 -20.49 -26.94
C PHE A 208 6.54 -20.42 -26.78
N LEU A 209 7.05 -19.69 -25.79
CA LEU A 209 8.49 -19.58 -25.50
C LEU A 209 9.11 -20.96 -25.23
N LYS A 210 8.43 -21.82 -24.47
CA LYS A 210 8.87 -23.20 -24.19
C LYS A 210 8.92 -24.09 -25.44
N ALA A 211 8.06 -23.83 -26.42
CA ALA A 211 7.98 -24.61 -27.67
C ALA A 211 9.01 -24.18 -28.74
N GLY A 212 9.85 -23.17 -28.45
CA GLY A 212 10.82 -22.58 -29.37
C GLY A 212 10.59 -21.10 -29.65
N GLY A 213 9.53 -20.53 -29.08
CA GLY A 213 9.24 -19.10 -29.11
C GLY A 213 9.11 -18.54 -30.52
N PRO A 214 9.44 -17.26 -30.70
CA PRO A 214 9.14 -16.55 -31.94
C PRO A 214 9.99 -16.96 -33.13
N GLN A 215 11.13 -17.63 -32.90
CA GLN A 215 11.94 -18.24 -33.97
C GLN A 215 11.26 -19.49 -34.54
N ARG A 216 10.45 -20.20 -33.75
CA ARG A 216 9.88 -21.49 -34.15
C ARG A 216 8.46 -21.67 -33.61
N ASP A 217 7.52 -20.95 -34.22
CA ASP A 217 6.09 -21.09 -33.91
C ASP A 217 5.46 -22.31 -34.59
N ARG A 218 5.69 -23.50 -34.01
CA ARG A 218 5.10 -24.76 -34.53
C ARG A 218 3.60 -24.87 -34.30
N LYS A 219 3.06 -24.09 -33.37
CA LYS A 219 1.68 -24.19 -32.90
C LYS A 219 0.78 -23.09 -33.47
N ASN A 220 1.35 -22.18 -34.26
CA ASN A 220 0.69 -21.01 -34.82
C ASN A 220 0.01 -20.16 -33.74
N LEU A 221 0.74 -19.87 -32.65
CA LEU A 221 0.26 -19.05 -31.54
C LEU A 221 0.48 -17.55 -31.76
N ASP A 222 1.40 -17.18 -32.65
CA ASP A 222 1.78 -15.82 -33.03
C ASP A 222 1.84 -15.73 -34.57
N PRO A 223 0.67 -15.69 -35.24
CA PRO A 223 0.58 -15.69 -36.70
C PRO A 223 1.04 -14.38 -37.35
N ASP A 224 1.00 -13.27 -36.62
CA ASP A 224 1.45 -11.94 -37.02
C ASP A 224 2.96 -11.73 -36.86
N GLY A 225 3.62 -12.57 -36.07
CA GLY A 225 5.07 -12.62 -35.97
C GLY A 225 5.66 -11.47 -35.17
N ASP A 226 4.88 -10.90 -34.25
CA ASP A 226 5.36 -9.89 -33.30
C ASP A 226 6.04 -10.54 -32.08
N GLY A 227 6.00 -11.86 -31.95
CA GLY A 227 6.60 -12.59 -30.85
C GLY A 227 5.78 -12.57 -29.56
N PHE A 228 4.53 -12.10 -29.61
CA PHE A 228 3.60 -12.04 -28.49
C PHE A 228 2.36 -12.88 -28.80
N ALA A 229 2.41 -14.14 -28.37
CA ALA A 229 1.40 -15.13 -28.66
C ALA A 229 0.05 -14.84 -28.00
N CYS A 230 -1.03 -15.21 -28.71
CA CYS A 230 -2.38 -15.31 -28.16
C CYS A 230 -2.85 -14.08 -27.38
N TYR A 231 -2.64 -12.90 -27.97
CA TYR A 231 -3.07 -11.60 -27.43
C TYR A 231 -2.38 -11.19 -26.12
N TRP A 232 -1.25 -11.83 -25.76
CA TRP A 232 -0.48 -11.42 -24.60
C TRP A 232 0.11 -10.02 -24.80
N ASP A 233 -0.13 -9.12 -23.85
CA ASP A 233 0.32 -7.73 -23.93
C ASP A 233 1.65 -7.53 -23.18
N PRO A 234 2.78 -7.27 -23.87
CA PRO A 234 4.06 -6.98 -23.24
C PRO A 234 4.17 -5.54 -22.74
N THR A 235 3.26 -4.65 -23.14
CA THR A 235 3.36 -3.19 -22.94
C THR A 235 3.57 -2.79 -21.49
N PRO A 236 2.89 -3.38 -20.48
CA PRO A 236 3.11 -3.03 -19.08
C PRO A 236 4.57 -3.25 -18.64
N PHE A 237 5.21 -4.32 -19.13
CA PHE A 237 6.59 -4.66 -18.80
C PHE A 237 7.60 -3.85 -19.61
N GLN A 238 7.24 -3.46 -20.84
CA GLN A 238 8.11 -2.66 -21.69
C GLN A 238 8.26 -1.20 -21.22
N LYS A 239 7.36 -0.69 -20.37
CA LYS A 239 7.45 0.67 -19.81
C LYS A 239 8.69 0.93 -18.97
N VAL A 240 9.33 -0.11 -18.44
CA VAL A 240 10.55 0.03 -17.63
C VAL A 240 11.82 0.18 -18.49
N ARG A 241 11.68 0.10 -19.83
CA ARG A 241 12.78 0.18 -20.80
C ARG A 241 13.10 1.64 -21.16
N GLY A 242 13.29 2.50 -20.17
CA GLY A 242 13.68 3.91 -20.37
C GLY A 242 12.56 4.82 -20.85
#